data_AF-A0A938M6W3-F1
#
_entry.id   AF-A0A938M6W3-F1
#
_cell.length_a   1.000
_cell.length_b   1.000
_cell.length_c   1.000
_cell.angle_alpha   90.00
_cell.angle_beta   90.00
_cell.angle_gamma   90.00
#
_symmetry.space_group_name_H-M   'P 1'
#
loop_
_entity.id
_entity.type
_entity.pdbx_description
1 polymer ?
#
loop_
_entity_poly.entity_id
_entity_poly.type
_entity_poly.pdbx_seq_one_letter_code
_entity_poly.pdbx_strand_id
1 'polypeptide(L)'
;NGHIGFNEPGSSLGSLTRIKTLTVNTRRDNARFFNNNIDEVPKLAITMGIGSVMKAQKVVLMANGANKADAVKAALEGPVTAMCPASALQLHRFADFVVTEDAATKLTLPVEK
;
A
#
# COMPACT_ATOMS: atom_id res chain seq x y z
N ASN A 1 6.79 1.67 -1.31
CA ASN A 1 6.98 0.80 -0.13
C ASN A 1 5.87 -0.24 0.06
N GLY A 2 4.75 -0.18 -0.68
CA GLY A 2 3.72 -1.23 -0.61
C GLY A 2 2.81 -1.11 0.61
N HIS A 3 2.65 0.08 1.20
CA HIS A 3 1.62 0.27 2.22
C HIS A 3 0.21 0.17 1.62
N ILE A 4 -0.76 -0.22 2.45
CA ILE A 4 -2.20 -0.08 2.19
C ILE A 4 -2.81 0.76 3.31
N GLY A 5 -3.62 1.77 2.96
CA GLY A 5 -3.95 2.85 3.89
C GLY A 5 -2.67 3.56 4.40
N PHE A 6 -2.66 3.98 5.67
CA PHE A 6 -1.45 4.50 6.32
C PHE A 6 -0.70 3.44 7.14
N ASN A 7 -0.84 2.16 6.77
CA ASN A 7 -0.07 1.08 7.38
C ASN A 7 1.34 1.08 6.79
N GLU A 8 2.24 1.89 7.34
CA GLU A 8 3.66 1.94 6.92
C GLU A 8 4.40 0.63 7.22
N PRO A 9 5.56 0.38 6.58
CA PRO A 9 6.43 -0.75 6.89
C PRO A 9 6.66 -0.92 8.41
N GLY A 10 6.57 -2.16 8.88
CA GLY A 10 6.59 -2.51 10.31
C GLY A 10 5.22 -2.47 11.00
N SER A 11 4.15 -2.11 10.29
CA SER A 11 2.79 -2.23 10.82
C SER A 11 2.39 -3.69 10.99
N SER A 12 1.79 -4.03 12.15
CA SER A 12 1.27 -5.37 12.40
C SER A 12 0.26 -5.79 11.32
N LEU A 13 0.44 -6.99 10.76
CA LEU A 13 -0.48 -7.58 9.79
C LEU A 13 -1.87 -7.88 10.39
N GLY A 14 -1.94 -8.08 11.72
CA GLY A 14 -3.20 -8.25 12.45
C GLY A 14 -3.81 -6.94 12.95
N SER A 15 -3.27 -5.78 12.56
CA SER A 15 -3.71 -4.49 13.10
C SER A 15 -5.17 -4.18 12.80
N LEU A 16 -5.84 -3.54 13.77
CA LEU A 16 -7.15 -2.92 13.59
C LEU A 16 -7.00 -1.41 13.30
N THR A 17 -8.14 -0.74 13.09
CA THR A 17 -8.21 0.71 12.93
C THR A 17 -7.51 1.44 14.08
N ARG A 18 -6.61 2.37 13.75
CA ARG A 18 -5.80 3.09 14.75
C ARG A 18 -5.28 4.42 14.20
N ILE A 19 -4.75 5.23 15.10
CA ILE A 19 -3.97 6.41 14.76
C ILE A 19 -2.56 5.97 14.32
N LYS A 20 -2.04 6.59 13.26
CA LYS A 20 -0.67 6.43 12.77
C LYS A 20 -0.01 7.79 12.56
N THR A 21 1.27 7.85 12.92
CA THR A 21 2.14 8.96 12.54
C THR A 21 2.49 8.84 11.07
N LEU A 22 2.26 9.91 10.31
CA LEU A 22 2.64 9.98 8.90
C LEU A 22 4.15 10.17 8.79
N THR A 23 4.79 9.42 7.89
CA THR A 23 6.21 9.61 7.61
C THR A 23 6.46 10.94 6.91
N VAL A 24 7.70 11.44 6.96
CA VAL A 24 8.09 12.66 6.25
C VAL A 24 7.84 12.52 4.75
N ASN A 25 8.09 11.35 4.16
CA ASN A 25 7.84 11.11 2.73
C ASN A 25 6.35 11.16 2.42
N THR A 26 5.50 10.50 3.21
CA THR A 26 4.05 10.58 3.06
C THR A 26 3.52 12.02 3.18
N ARG A 27 4.09 12.83 4.09
CA ARG A 27 3.76 14.25 4.20
C ARG A 27 4.22 15.05 2.97
N ARG A 28 5.43 14.80 2.45
CA ARG A 28 5.94 15.44 1.22
C ARG A 28 5.07 15.13 0.01
N ASP A 29 4.70 13.87 -0.18
CA ASP A 29 3.86 13.44 -1.31
C ASP A 29 2.48 14.10 -1.27
N ASN A 30 1.96 14.34 -0.06
CA ASN A 30 0.66 14.97 0.14
C ASN A 30 0.70 16.50 0.18
N ALA A 31 1.88 17.13 0.31
CA ALA A 31 2.00 18.60 0.41
C ALA A 31 1.37 19.33 -0.79
N ARG A 32 1.31 18.69 -1.96
CA ARG A 32 0.59 19.19 -3.14
C ARG A 32 -0.88 19.52 -2.89
N PHE A 33 -1.50 18.92 -1.88
CA PHE A 33 -2.88 19.18 -1.46
C PHE A 33 -2.99 20.26 -0.37
N PHE A 34 -1.85 20.78 0.12
CA PHE A 34 -1.74 21.74 1.22
C PHE A 34 -0.82 22.90 0.81
N ASN A 35 -1.16 23.60 -0.28
CA ASN A 35 -0.41 24.76 -0.78
C ASN A 35 1.09 24.50 -1.08
N ASN A 36 1.46 23.23 -1.33
CA ASN A 36 2.85 22.79 -1.42
C ASN A 36 3.67 23.05 -0.13
N ASN A 37 3.00 23.21 1.01
CA ASN A 37 3.60 23.46 2.31
C ASN A 37 3.49 22.21 3.20
N ILE A 38 4.64 21.60 3.53
CA ILE A 38 4.67 20.40 4.36
C ILE A 38 4.13 20.65 5.77
N ASP A 39 4.29 21.85 6.32
CA ASP A 39 3.91 22.18 7.69
C ASP A 39 2.39 22.26 7.88
N GLU A 40 1.65 22.47 6.79
CA GLU A 40 0.19 22.40 6.75
C GLU A 40 -0.33 20.95 6.66
N VAL A 41 0.53 19.99 6.32
CA VAL A 41 0.15 18.57 6.24
C VAL A 41 0.05 17.97 7.64
N PRO A 42 -1.08 17.35 8.02
CA PRO A 42 -1.25 16.70 9.32
C PRO A 42 -0.13 15.71 9.64
N LYS A 43 0.24 15.62 10.93
CA LYS A 43 1.26 14.67 11.40
C LYS A 43 0.69 13.27 11.69
N LEU A 44 -0.62 13.19 11.90
CA LEU A 44 -1.34 11.98 12.29
C LEU A 44 -2.47 11.70 11.30
N ALA A 45 -2.80 10.43 11.13
CA ALA A 45 -3.98 10.00 10.40
C ALA A 45 -4.65 8.81 11.11
N ILE A 46 -5.97 8.71 10.99
CA ILE A 46 -6.71 7.48 11.31
C ILE A 46 -6.69 6.61 10.06
N THR A 47 -6.33 5.34 10.21
CA THR A 47 -6.31 4.37 9.12
C THR A 47 -6.97 3.08 9.55
N MET A 48 -7.65 2.41 8.62
CA MET A 48 -7.96 0.99 8.78
C MET A 48 -6.67 0.21 8.98
N GLY A 49 -6.68 -0.76 9.89
CA GLY A 49 -5.57 -1.70 10.02
C GLY A 49 -5.62 -2.79 8.96
N ILE A 50 -4.50 -3.49 8.77
CA ILE A 50 -4.40 -4.56 7.77
C ILE A 50 -5.41 -5.68 8.10
N GLY A 51 -5.50 -6.10 9.36
CA GLY A 51 -6.50 -7.07 9.81
C GLY A 51 -7.95 -6.59 9.65
N SER A 52 -8.19 -5.28 9.57
CA SER A 52 -9.53 -4.75 9.24
C SER A 52 -9.81 -4.85 7.74
N VAL A 53 -8.83 -4.57 6.88
CA VAL A 53 -8.93 -4.77 5.42
C VAL A 53 -9.16 -6.24 5.10
N MET A 54 -8.46 -7.14 5.78
CA MET A 54 -8.56 -8.59 5.58
C MET A 54 -9.92 -9.19 5.98
N LYS A 55 -10.80 -8.43 6.65
CA LYS A 55 -12.19 -8.85 6.95
C LYS A 55 -13.16 -8.58 5.80
N ALA A 56 -12.75 -7.85 4.76
CA ALA A 56 -13.59 -7.61 3.61
C ALA A 56 -13.96 -8.93 2.91
N GLN A 57 -15.14 -9.01 2.29
CA GLN A 57 -15.49 -10.19 1.48
C GLN A 57 -14.63 -10.28 0.22
N LYS A 58 -14.23 -9.12 -0.33
CA LYS A 58 -13.37 -8.99 -1.49
C LYS A 58 -12.53 -7.73 -1.35
N VAL A 59 -11.26 -7.80 -1.78
CA VAL A 59 -10.35 -6.67 -1.84
C VAL A 59 -9.96 -6.42 -3.29
N VAL A 60 -9.97 -5.16 -3.72
CA VAL A 60 -9.44 -4.74 -5.02
C VAL A 60 -8.34 -3.72 -4.75
N LEU A 61 -7.10 -4.05 -5.10
CA LEU A 61 -5.95 -3.15 -5.00
C LEU A 61 -5.64 -2.60 -6.40
N MET A 62 -5.57 -1.27 -6.51
CA MET A 62 -5.21 -0.59 -7.75
C MET A 62 -3.80 -0.01 -7.65
N ALA A 63 -2.95 -0.27 -8.64
CA ALA A 63 -1.60 0.29 -8.75
C ALA A 63 -1.38 0.88 -10.15
N ASN A 64 -1.07 2.18 -10.19
CA ASN A 64 -0.86 2.93 -11.41
C ASN A 64 0.48 3.68 -11.34
N GLY A 65 1.25 3.62 -12.43
CA GLY A 65 2.50 4.35 -12.61
C GLY A 65 3.74 3.49 -12.38
N ALA A 66 4.75 3.68 -13.23
CA ALA A 66 6.06 3.00 -13.13
C ALA A 66 6.73 3.14 -11.75
N ASN A 67 6.48 4.23 -11.01
CA ASN A 67 6.96 4.43 -9.64
C ASN A 67 6.40 3.41 -8.63
N LYS A 68 5.41 2.59 -9.02
CA LYS A 68 4.83 1.52 -8.21
C LYS A 68 5.45 0.15 -8.50
N ALA A 69 6.26 -0.02 -9.54
CA ALA A 69 6.72 -1.32 -10.01
C ALA A 69 7.41 -2.17 -8.91
N ASP A 70 8.26 -1.56 -8.08
CA ASP A 70 8.89 -2.27 -6.96
C ASP A 70 7.88 -2.69 -5.89
N ALA A 71 6.90 -1.85 -5.59
CA ALA A 71 5.88 -2.14 -4.60
C ALA A 71 4.92 -3.25 -5.09
N VAL A 72 4.56 -3.22 -6.38
CA VAL A 72 3.76 -4.27 -7.02
C VAL A 72 4.50 -5.61 -6.97
N LYS A 73 5.76 -5.65 -7.41
CA LYS A 73 6.58 -6.86 -7.35
C LYS A 73 6.67 -7.41 -5.93
N ALA A 74 7.00 -6.56 -4.96
CA ALA A 74 7.11 -6.97 -3.56
C ALA A 74 5.77 -7.46 -2.96
N ALA A 75 4.64 -6.88 -3.38
CA ALA A 75 3.32 -7.26 -2.90
C ALA A 75 2.82 -8.59 -3.49
N LEU A 76 3.14 -8.88 -4.76
CA LEU A 76 2.66 -10.07 -5.47
C LEU A 76 3.62 -11.26 -5.41
N GLU A 77 4.93 -11.02 -5.54
CA GLU A 77 5.96 -12.08 -5.68
C GLU A 77 6.89 -12.15 -4.46
N GLY A 78 6.86 -11.14 -3.60
CA GLY A 78 7.65 -11.11 -2.37
C GLY A 78 7.05 -11.95 -1.24
N PRO A 79 7.81 -12.17 -0.15
CA PRO A 79 7.30 -12.85 1.03
C PRO A 79 6.18 -12.05 1.71
N VAL A 80 5.27 -12.74 2.40
CA VAL A 80 4.30 -12.06 3.27
C VAL A 80 5.03 -11.46 4.48
N THR A 81 5.12 -10.13 4.54
CA THR A 81 5.87 -9.44 5.60
C THR A 81 5.26 -8.09 5.98
N ALA A 82 5.38 -7.70 7.26
CA ALA A 82 5.03 -6.35 7.73
C ALA A 82 5.85 -5.24 7.06
N MET A 83 6.99 -5.58 6.43
CA MET A 83 7.80 -4.63 5.66
C MET A 83 7.17 -4.25 4.31
N CYS A 84 6.29 -5.10 3.77
CA CYS A 84 5.47 -4.84 2.57
C CYS A 84 4.00 -5.12 2.92
N PRO A 85 3.29 -4.19 3.58
CA PRO A 85 1.92 -4.42 4.07
C PRO A 85 0.92 -4.97 3.04
N ALA A 86 1.04 -4.57 1.77
CA ALA A 86 0.22 -5.09 0.67
C ALA A 86 0.42 -6.59 0.41
N SER A 87 1.56 -7.18 0.77
CA SER A 87 1.79 -8.62 0.65
C SER A 87 0.82 -9.45 1.52
N ALA A 88 0.20 -8.84 2.54
CA ALA A 88 -0.83 -9.52 3.34
C ALA A 88 -2.03 -9.95 2.49
N LEU A 89 -2.30 -9.26 1.38
CA LEU A 89 -3.40 -9.60 0.48
C LEU A 89 -3.18 -10.94 -0.24
N GLN A 90 -1.95 -11.46 -0.31
CA GLN A 90 -1.68 -12.83 -0.78
C GLN A 90 -2.41 -13.89 0.07
N LEU A 91 -2.74 -13.57 1.33
CA LEU A 91 -3.48 -14.45 2.23
C LEU A 91 -5.00 -14.26 2.15
N HIS A 92 -5.48 -13.30 1.36
CA HIS A 92 -6.90 -12.99 1.26
C HIS A 92 -7.57 -13.88 0.21
N ARG A 93 -8.66 -14.55 0.57
CA ARG A 93 -9.36 -15.50 -0.32
C ARG A 93 -9.80 -14.88 -1.66
N PHE A 94 -10.17 -13.60 -1.65
CA PHE A 94 -10.65 -12.88 -2.82
C PHE A 94 -9.95 -11.52 -2.92
N ALA A 95 -8.73 -11.49 -3.48
CA ALA A 95 -7.98 -10.27 -3.72
C ALA A 95 -7.63 -10.13 -5.20
N ASP A 96 -8.11 -9.05 -5.82
CA ASP A 96 -7.78 -8.69 -7.19
C ASP A 96 -6.75 -7.56 -7.18
N PHE A 97 -5.71 -7.69 -8.01
CA PHE A 97 -4.72 -6.65 -8.24
C PHE A 97 -4.93 -6.10 -9.66
N VAL A 98 -5.36 -4.83 -9.75
CA VAL A 98 -5.52 -4.11 -11.00
C VAL A 98 -4.31 -3.21 -11.18
N VAL A 99 -3.41 -3.57 -12.09
CA VAL A 99 -2.10 -2.95 -12.26
C VAL A 99 -1.93 -2.46 -13.69
N THR A 100 -1.43 -1.24 -13.88
CA THR A 100 -1.10 -0.73 -15.22
C THR A 100 0.18 -1.38 -15.75
N GLU A 101 0.34 -1.45 -17.08
CA GLU A 101 1.50 -2.11 -17.71
C GLU A 101 2.84 -1.56 -17.19
N ASP A 102 2.94 -0.23 -17.01
CA ASP A 102 4.15 0.42 -16.52
C ASP A 102 4.47 0.08 -15.05
N ALA A 103 3.44 -0.14 -14.23
CA ALA A 103 3.56 -0.62 -12.85
C ALA A 103 3.82 -2.14 -12.76
N ALA A 104 3.66 -2.90 -13.84
CA ALA A 104 3.92 -4.33 -13.90
C ALA A 104 5.32 -4.68 -14.43
N THR A 105 6.10 -3.70 -14.88
CA THR A 105 7.42 -3.86 -15.54
C THR A 105 8.47 -4.70 -14.78
N LYS A 106 8.31 -4.86 -13.46
CA LYS A 106 9.24 -5.64 -12.62
C LYS A 106 8.73 -7.02 -12.23
N LEU A 107 7.51 -7.40 -12.63
CA LEU A 107 6.99 -8.75 -12.42
C LEU A 107 7.81 -9.78 -13.20
N THR A 108 7.97 -10.96 -12.61
CA THR A 108 8.80 -12.05 -13.14
C THR A 108 8.03 -12.85 -14.18
N LEU A 109 6.71 -12.99 -14.02
CA LEU A 109 5.86 -13.60 -15.03
C LEU A 109 5.32 -12.53 -16.00
N PRO A 110 5.25 -12.83 -17.31
CA PRO A 110 4.62 -11.93 -18.25
C PRO A 110 3.15 -11.76 -17.89
N VAL A 111 2.69 -10.51 -17.84
CA VAL A 111 1.26 -10.21 -17.82
C VAL A 111 0.75 -10.55 -19.22
N GLU A 112 -0.02 -11.63 -19.35
CA GLU A 112 -0.73 -11.91 -20.61
C GLU A 112 -1.62 -10.70 -20.93
N LYS A 113 -1.43 -10.15 -22.13
CA LYS A 113 -2.20 -9.00 -22.63
C LYS A 113 -3.59 -9.42 -23.10
#